data_AF-A0A3S0GSG4-F1
#
_entry.id   AF-A0A3S0GSG4-F1
#
_cell.length_a   1.000
_cell.length_b   1.000
_cell.length_c   1.000
_cell.angle_alpha   90.00
_cell.angle_beta   90.00
_cell.angle_gamma   90.00
#
_symmetry.space_group_name_H-M   'P 1'
#
loop_
_entity.id
_entity.type
_entity.pdbx_description
1 polymer ?
#
loop_
_entity_poly.entity_id
_entity_poly.type
_entity_poly.pdbx_seq_one_letter_code
_entity_poly.pdbx_strand_id
1 'polypeptide(L)'
;MWQGFTATGTSQRSSFSRRVMPRSGERIRLSSSPGFTERRNDEGRAGWMARPRSPDQSESFHTMQTNAEKSNAPLSANSSPLLPAARAYIAREWNPVPVKAFRKAPTGGEGWQRQRITNENVDTHFRNRDGNIGVQLGAASGGLTDVDLDCPEAIEAAHRLLPRTNAMFGRASARYAHRLYGSDLYERQQKAVINFDDPIREKDKRLLEVRIGSGDKGAQTVFPPSTHESGEAINWEEGCDGEPAKVDGAELLKRAGWAAAAALLARYYPHESGASANAGIASLLAQSGMTKNITKLFAQALISPSSKDKLASLLSAIEVAVAAKDRGEAPRGDIADSYDTKVADAVHAWLGVKRSETSRATTDAPSKAKSSRAKADMLRESTPLPIRDGGGPPIPSGEKIFH
;
A
#
# COMPACT_ATOMS: atom_id res chain seq x y z
N MET A 1 -22.70 -54.00 -13.69
CA MET A 1 -23.34 -54.59 -14.87
C MET A 1 -23.69 -53.44 -15.80
N TRP A 2 -23.07 -53.40 -16.99
CA TRP A 2 -23.10 -52.30 -17.96
C TRP A 2 -24.44 -52.16 -18.67
N GLN A 3 -24.93 -50.92 -18.85
CA GLN A 3 -25.67 -50.41 -20.02
C GLN A 3 -25.41 -48.88 -20.04
N GLY A 4 -24.95 -48.19 -21.08
CA GLY A 4 -24.98 -48.46 -22.52
C GLY A 4 -25.97 -47.49 -23.19
N PHE A 5 -25.66 -46.19 -23.24
CA PHE A 5 -26.44 -45.21 -24.02
C PHE A 5 -25.54 -44.43 -24.98
N THR A 6 -25.76 -44.69 -26.26
CA THR A 6 -25.23 -43.97 -27.43
C THR A 6 -26.11 -42.76 -27.72
N ALA A 7 -25.52 -41.59 -27.90
CA ALA A 7 -26.20 -40.43 -28.48
C ALA A 7 -25.42 -39.93 -29.70
N THR A 8 -26.05 -40.07 -30.86
CA THR A 8 -25.67 -39.54 -32.16
C THR A 8 -26.05 -38.05 -32.23
N GLY A 9 -25.06 -37.19 -32.42
CA GLY A 9 -25.23 -35.74 -32.57
C GLY A 9 -24.80 -35.28 -33.96
N THR A 10 -25.78 -34.95 -34.77
CA THR A 10 -25.71 -34.61 -36.20
C THR A 10 -25.00 -33.27 -36.43
N SER A 11 -24.08 -33.26 -37.40
CA SER A 11 -23.42 -32.06 -37.93
C SER A 11 -24.37 -31.27 -38.82
N GLN A 12 -24.54 -29.97 -38.56
CA GLN A 12 -24.97 -29.01 -39.57
C GLN A 12 -23.99 -27.83 -39.63
N ARG A 13 -23.39 -27.69 -40.82
CA ARG A 13 -22.63 -26.53 -41.28
C ARG A 13 -23.62 -25.46 -41.75
N SER A 14 -23.43 -24.21 -41.31
CA SER A 14 -23.99 -23.04 -41.99
C SER A 14 -22.84 -22.15 -42.47
N SER A 15 -22.79 -21.97 -43.78
CA SER A 15 -21.91 -21.10 -44.56
C SER A 15 -22.54 -19.71 -44.78
N PHE A 16 -21.68 -18.76 -45.21
CA PHE A 16 -21.94 -17.39 -45.71
C PHE A 16 -22.14 -16.30 -44.63
N SER A 17 -21.58 -15.08 -44.73
CA SER A 17 -21.01 -14.37 -45.88
C SER A 17 -20.00 -13.30 -45.42
N ARG A 18 -18.92 -13.11 -46.21
CA ARG A 18 -18.00 -11.97 -46.12
C ARG A 18 -18.72 -10.70 -46.59
N ARG A 19 -18.54 -9.57 -45.89
CA ARG A 19 -18.85 -8.25 -46.43
C ARG A 19 -17.73 -7.24 -46.13
N VAL A 20 -16.94 -7.03 -47.18
CA VAL A 20 -16.25 -5.83 -47.70
C VAL A 20 -16.20 -4.57 -46.81
N MET A 21 -14.97 -4.09 -46.59
CA MET A 21 -14.57 -2.77 -46.10
C MET A 21 -14.69 -1.69 -47.19
N PRO A 22 -14.94 -0.41 -46.84
CA PRO A 22 -14.46 0.72 -47.63
C PRO A 22 -13.25 1.40 -46.98
N ARG A 23 -12.24 1.65 -47.82
CA ARG A 23 -11.15 2.61 -47.60
C ARG A 23 -11.66 4.01 -47.96
N SER A 24 -11.36 5.00 -47.13
CA SER A 24 -11.21 6.39 -47.58
C SER A 24 -10.18 7.05 -46.68
N GLY A 25 -9.06 7.44 -47.28
CA GLY A 25 -8.04 8.23 -46.63
C GLY A 25 -8.36 9.71 -46.75
N GLU A 26 -7.97 10.47 -45.75
CA GLU A 26 -7.71 11.88 -45.92
C GLU A 26 -6.53 12.27 -45.02
N ARG A 27 -5.47 12.78 -45.67
CA ARG A 27 -4.28 13.33 -45.04
C ARG A 27 -4.60 14.75 -44.63
N ILE A 28 -4.42 15.09 -43.36
CA ILE A 28 -4.25 16.48 -42.94
C ILE A 28 -2.79 16.65 -42.51
N ARG A 29 -2.08 17.46 -43.30
CA ARG A 29 -0.76 18.02 -42.97
C ARG A 29 -0.95 19.06 -41.87
N LEU A 30 -0.14 19.01 -40.81
CA LEU A 30 0.17 20.18 -40.00
C LEU A 30 1.68 20.23 -39.72
N SER A 31 2.15 21.47 -39.75
CA SER A 31 3.50 21.97 -39.93
C SER A 31 4.40 21.92 -38.68
N SER A 32 5.68 21.75 -38.97
CA SER A 32 6.91 22.14 -38.26
C SER A 32 6.86 23.20 -37.14
N SER A 33 7.42 22.83 -35.97
CA SER A 33 8.48 23.45 -35.10
C SER A 33 8.53 24.97 -34.84
N PRO A 34 9.06 25.50 -33.70
CA PRO A 34 10.28 25.04 -32.97
C PRO A 34 10.15 24.99 -31.42
N GLY A 35 10.93 24.19 -30.69
CA GLY A 35 12.30 24.50 -30.25
C GLY A 35 12.30 25.31 -28.94
N PHE A 36 12.47 24.66 -27.79
CA PHE A 36 12.86 25.35 -26.55
C PHE A 36 13.80 24.48 -25.71
N THR A 37 14.84 25.15 -25.24
CA THR A 37 16.11 24.66 -24.71
C THR A 37 16.05 24.17 -23.26
N GLU A 38 16.95 23.23 -23.01
CA GLU A 38 17.40 22.68 -21.73
C GLU A 38 17.75 23.78 -20.69
N ARG A 39 17.27 23.61 -19.45
CA ARG A 39 17.98 24.10 -18.25
C ARG A 39 17.99 22.99 -17.20
N ARG A 40 19.20 22.49 -16.94
CA ARG A 40 19.54 21.76 -15.72
C ARG A 40 19.38 22.71 -14.53
N ASN A 41 18.80 22.22 -13.45
CA ASN A 41 19.12 22.62 -12.09
C ASN A 41 19.03 21.36 -11.22
N ASP A 42 20.18 20.93 -10.71
CA ASP A 42 20.29 20.07 -9.54
C ASP A 42 19.74 20.83 -8.34
N GLU A 43 18.89 20.19 -7.53
CA GLU A 43 18.96 20.21 -6.06
C GLU A 43 17.89 19.29 -5.45
N GLY A 44 18.32 18.58 -4.41
CA GLY A 44 17.60 17.48 -3.78
C GLY A 44 16.44 17.88 -2.85
N ARG A 45 15.77 16.82 -2.38
CA ARG A 45 14.55 16.76 -1.54
C ARG A 45 13.23 16.98 -2.28
N ALA A 46 12.65 15.87 -2.73
CA ALA A 46 11.20 15.74 -2.88
C ALA A 46 10.71 14.60 -2.00
N GLY A 47 10.60 14.88 -0.70
CA GLY A 47 9.72 14.16 0.20
C GLY A 47 8.27 14.54 -0.13
N TRP A 48 7.35 13.60 0.04
CA TRP A 48 5.91 13.78 -0.12
C TRP A 48 5.43 15.00 0.66
N MET A 49 5.26 16.14 -0.02
CA MET A 49 4.63 17.33 0.54
C MET A 49 3.31 17.59 -0.19
N ALA A 50 2.27 17.78 0.62
CA ALA A 50 0.95 18.22 0.20
C ALA A 50 1.02 19.59 -0.49
N ARG A 51 0.25 19.75 -1.58
CA ARG A 51 0.08 21.03 -2.26
C ARG A 51 -0.87 21.94 -1.48
N PRO A 52 -0.56 23.23 -1.27
CA PRO A 52 -1.52 24.20 -0.76
C PRO A 52 -2.50 24.67 -1.85
N ARG A 53 -3.75 24.93 -1.46
CA ARG A 53 -4.81 25.57 -2.28
C ARG A 53 -4.51 27.07 -2.46
N SER A 54 -4.82 27.60 -3.64
CA SER A 54 -4.94 29.04 -3.90
C SER A 54 -6.40 29.50 -3.78
N PRO A 55 -6.69 30.75 -3.36
CA PRO A 55 -8.04 31.23 -3.09
C PRO A 55 -8.66 32.03 -4.24
N ASP A 56 -9.99 31.93 -4.28
CA ASP A 56 -11.01 32.92 -4.64
C ASP A 56 -10.90 33.74 -5.94
N GLN A 57 -11.96 33.63 -6.76
CA GLN A 57 -12.45 34.68 -7.65
C GLN A 57 -13.99 34.66 -7.55
N SER A 58 -14.52 35.72 -6.97
CA SER A 58 -15.92 36.10 -6.96
C SER A 58 -16.26 36.82 -8.26
N GLU A 59 -17.44 36.54 -8.85
CA GLU A 59 -18.18 37.51 -9.67
C GLU A 59 -19.64 37.09 -9.87
N SER A 60 -20.51 37.77 -9.11
CA SER A 60 -21.74 38.46 -9.52
C SER A 60 -22.54 37.96 -10.74
N PHE A 61 -23.72 37.39 -10.49
CA PHE A 61 -24.89 37.63 -11.35
C PHE A 61 -26.15 37.81 -10.49
N HIS A 62 -26.78 38.97 -10.67
CA HIS A 62 -27.99 39.41 -10.00
C HIS A 62 -29.22 39.14 -10.89
N THR A 63 -30.30 38.74 -10.24
CA THR A 63 -31.72 38.94 -10.60
C THR A 63 -32.31 38.11 -11.75
N MET A 64 -33.19 37.17 -11.39
CA MET A 64 -34.63 37.25 -11.69
C MET A 64 -35.46 36.46 -10.66
N GLN A 65 -36.32 37.17 -9.94
CA GLN A 65 -37.43 36.63 -9.16
C GLN A 65 -38.52 36.08 -10.10
N THR A 66 -39.16 34.96 -9.76
CA THR A 66 -40.63 34.85 -9.75
C THR A 66 -41.10 33.69 -8.86
N ASN A 67 -41.80 34.07 -7.79
CA ASN A 67 -42.90 33.42 -7.07
C ASN A 67 -43.24 31.93 -7.29
N ALA A 68 -43.09 31.15 -6.23
CA ALA A 68 -44.05 30.11 -5.84
C ALA A 68 -43.90 29.77 -4.34
N GLU A 69 -44.22 30.72 -3.47
CA GLU A 69 -44.59 30.39 -2.08
C GLU A 69 -45.97 29.74 -2.07
N LYS A 70 -46.04 28.45 -1.73
CA LYS A 70 -47.09 27.79 -0.91
C LYS A 70 -46.92 26.27 -0.92
N SER A 71 -46.10 25.78 0.01
CA SER A 71 -46.37 24.56 0.78
C SER A 71 -45.37 24.48 1.93
N ASN A 72 -45.64 25.26 2.98
CA ASN A 72 -44.90 25.18 4.24
C ASN A 72 -45.33 23.91 4.99
N ALA A 73 -44.54 22.86 4.87
CA ALA A 73 -44.32 21.91 5.95
C ALA A 73 -42.81 21.92 6.24
N PRO A 74 -42.35 22.31 7.43
CA PRO A 74 -40.94 22.26 7.75
C PRO A 74 -40.53 20.78 7.82
N LEU A 75 -39.85 20.28 6.78
CA LEU A 75 -39.10 19.03 6.87
C LEU A 75 -38.06 19.23 7.98
N SER A 76 -38.24 18.51 9.08
CA SER A 76 -37.46 18.68 10.30
C SER A 76 -35.96 18.50 10.04
N ALA A 77 -35.20 19.59 10.19
CA ALA A 77 -33.74 19.62 10.11
C ALA A 77 -33.01 18.92 11.29
N ASN A 78 -33.67 18.01 12.00
CA ASN A 78 -33.20 17.42 13.27
C ASN A 78 -33.13 15.88 13.29
N SER A 79 -33.28 15.19 12.16
CA SER A 79 -33.04 13.74 12.13
C SER A 79 -31.55 13.45 11.92
N SER A 80 -30.89 12.88 12.94
CA SER A 80 -29.53 12.37 12.85
C SER A 80 -29.31 11.56 11.56
N PRO A 81 -28.20 11.79 10.80
CA PRO A 81 -27.94 11.07 9.55
C PRO A 81 -27.66 9.58 9.77
N LEU A 82 -27.47 9.14 11.02
CA LEU A 82 -27.16 7.75 11.36
C LEU A 82 -28.33 6.79 11.13
N LEU A 83 -29.57 7.21 11.39
CA LEU A 83 -30.72 6.31 11.22
C LEU A 83 -30.98 6.00 9.72
N PRO A 84 -31.02 6.99 8.81
CA PRO A 84 -31.07 6.71 7.37
C PRO A 84 -29.90 5.82 6.90
N ALA A 85 -28.68 6.10 7.36
CA ALA A 85 -27.50 5.29 7.02
C ALA A 85 -27.61 3.84 7.51
N ALA A 86 -28.05 3.63 8.75
CA ALA A 86 -28.26 2.29 9.31
C ALA A 86 -29.29 1.49 8.50
N ARG A 87 -30.39 2.12 8.09
CA ARG A 87 -31.39 1.49 7.21
C ARG A 87 -30.82 1.14 5.84
N ALA A 88 -29.99 2.02 5.26
CA ALA A 88 -29.31 1.75 4.00
C ALA A 88 -28.33 0.55 4.12
N TYR A 89 -27.60 0.43 5.23
CA TYR A 89 -26.72 -0.72 5.47
C TYR A 89 -27.50 -2.02 5.66
N ILE A 90 -28.61 -1.99 6.41
CA ILE A 90 -29.48 -3.17 6.55
C ILE A 90 -30.03 -3.61 5.19
N ALA A 91 -30.40 -2.67 4.31
CA ALA A 91 -30.87 -2.98 2.95
C ALA A 91 -29.79 -3.66 2.07
N ARG A 92 -28.52 -3.51 2.43
CA ARG A 92 -27.36 -4.19 1.81
C ARG A 92 -26.97 -5.47 2.54
N GLU A 93 -27.79 -5.91 3.48
CA GLU A 93 -27.54 -7.07 4.36
C GLU A 93 -26.31 -6.88 5.26
N TRP A 94 -25.95 -5.63 5.56
CA TRP A 94 -24.85 -5.31 6.47
C TRP A 94 -25.42 -4.96 7.83
N ASN A 95 -24.90 -5.60 8.88
CA ASN A 95 -25.37 -5.37 10.24
C ASN A 95 -24.70 -4.12 10.85
N PRO A 96 -25.41 -2.99 10.99
CA PRO A 96 -24.86 -1.80 11.61
C PRO A 96 -24.76 -2.00 13.12
N VAL A 97 -23.80 -1.33 13.75
CA VAL A 97 -23.65 -1.26 15.20
C VAL A 97 -23.38 0.18 15.63
N PRO A 98 -24.01 0.66 16.70
CA PRO A 98 -23.77 2.01 17.16
C PRO A 98 -22.40 2.15 17.83
N VAL A 99 -21.74 3.27 17.57
CA VAL A 99 -20.42 3.61 18.09
C VAL A 99 -20.49 5.00 18.75
N LYS A 100 -19.78 5.20 19.87
CA LYS A 100 -19.73 6.55 20.49
C LYS A 100 -19.05 7.54 19.55
N ALA A 101 -19.46 8.81 19.59
CA ALA A 101 -18.83 9.88 18.83
C ALA A 101 -17.31 9.90 19.05
N PHE A 102 -16.53 10.07 17.96
CA PHE A 102 -15.05 10.11 17.99
C PHE A 102 -14.38 8.87 18.61
N ARG A 103 -15.11 7.75 18.73
CA ARG A 103 -14.57 6.48 19.21
C ARG A 103 -14.61 5.43 18.11
N LYS A 104 -13.83 4.36 18.32
CA LYS A 104 -13.72 3.21 17.42
C LYS A 104 -14.49 1.98 17.93
N ALA A 105 -14.78 1.88 19.23
CA ALA A 105 -15.42 0.72 19.84
C ALA A 105 -16.96 0.82 19.90
N PRO A 106 -17.71 -0.26 19.55
CA PRO A 106 -19.16 -0.31 19.66
C PRO A 106 -19.69 -0.11 21.09
N THR A 107 -20.91 0.40 21.23
CA THR A 107 -21.48 0.72 22.55
C THR A 107 -22.05 -0.47 23.32
N GLY A 108 -22.06 -1.67 22.74
CA GLY A 108 -22.68 -2.88 23.31
C GLY A 108 -21.82 -3.67 24.31
N GLY A 109 -20.64 -3.18 24.69
CA GLY A 109 -19.74 -3.90 25.61
C GLY A 109 -19.35 -5.29 25.08
N GLU A 110 -19.09 -6.27 25.94
CA GLU A 110 -18.62 -7.63 25.56
C GLU A 110 -19.63 -8.45 24.72
N GLY A 111 -20.85 -7.95 24.50
CA GLY A 111 -21.90 -8.60 23.71
C GLY A 111 -22.07 -8.06 22.29
N TRP A 112 -21.33 -7.01 21.90
CA TRP A 112 -21.60 -6.31 20.64
C TRP A 112 -21.49 -7.22 19.42
N GLN A 113 -20.58 -8.20 19.42
CA GLN A 113 -20.35 -9.15 18.33
C GLN A 113 -21.60 -10.00 18.00
N ARG A 114 -22.45 -10.25 19.01
CA ARG A 114 -23.68 -11.05 18.89
C ARG A 114 -24.92 -10.20 18.60
N GLN A 115 -24.80 -8.87 18.68
CA GLN A 115 -25.91 -7.98 18.43
C GLN A 115 -26.33 -8.03 16.95
N ARG A 116 -27.64 -8.12 16.70
CA ARG A 116 -28.22 -8.02 15.36
C ARG A 116 -29.24 -6.88 15.34
N ILE A 117 -28.97 -5.90 14.50
CA ILE A 117 -29.83 -4.74 14.28
C ILE A 117 -30.57 -4.96 12.97
N THR A 118 -31.89 -4.95 13.03
CA THR A 118 -32.80 -5.29 11.95
C THR A 118 -33.74 -4.11 11.66
N ASN A 119 -34.51 -4.20 10.57
CA ASN A 119 -35.48 -3.16 10.22
C ASN A 119 -36.51 -2.91 11.33
N GLU A 120 -36.81 -3.94 12.13
CA GLU A 120 -37.77 -3.89 13.23
C GLU A 120 -37.23 -3.13 14.45
N ASN A 121 -35.92 -3.19 14.73
CA ASN A 121 -35.33 -2.64 15.95
C ASN A 121 -34.35 -1.47 15.73
N VAL A 122 -34.00 -1.14 14.48
CA VAL A 122 -33.01 -0.11 14.13
C VAL A 122 -33.31 1.26 14.77
N ASP A 123 -34.57 1.62 14.88
CA ASP A 123 -35.00 2.87 15.51
C ASP A 123 -34.59 2.94 16.98
N THR A 124 -34.63 1.83 17.71
CA THR A 124 -34.23 1.82 19.13
C THR A 124 -32.73 2.07 19.32
N HIS A 125 -31.93 1.84 18.28
CA HIS A 125 -30.48 1.97 18.33
C HIS A 125 -29.95 3.29 17.75
N PHE A 126 -30.65 3.87 16.77
CA PHE A 126 -30.17 5.01 15.99
C PHE A 126 -31.09 6.23 15.95
N ARG A 127 -32.36 6.12 16.38
CA ARG A 127 -33.27 7.28 16.39
C ARG A 127 -32.75 8.36 17.35
N ASN A 128 -32.66 9.59 16.86
CA ASN A 128 -32.20 10.77 17.61
C ASN A 128 -30.83 10.57 18.29
N ARG A 129 -29.95 9.76 17.69
CA ARG A 129 -28.64 9.45 18.25
C ARG A 129 -27.54 10.30 17.65
N ASP A 130 -26.72 10.87 18.52
CA ASP A 130 -25.42 11.40 18.15
C ASP A 130 -24.34 10.32 18.26
N GLY A 131 -23.38 10.34 17.34
CA GLY A 131 -22.25 9.42 17.37
C GLY A 131 -21.80 8.94 16.00
N ASN A 132 -21.24 7.74 16.01
CA ASN A 132 -20.74 7.05 14.83
C ASN A 132 -21.57 5.79 14.58
N ILE A 133 -21.48 5.30 13.35
CA ILE A 133 -22.01 4.02 12.92
C ILE A 133 -20.84 3.12 12.52
N GLY A 134 -20.79 1.93 13.11
CA GLY A 134 -19.95 0.85 12.64
C GLY A 134 -20.76 -0.16 11.85
N VAL A 135 -20.08 -1.00 11.09
CA VAL A 135 -20.64 -2.20 10.47
C VAL A 135 -19.85 -3.40 10.95
N GLN A 136 -20.55 -4.45 11.37
CA GLN A 136 -19.91 -5.72 11.68
C GLN A 136 -19.43 -6.39 10.39
N LEU A 137 -18.28 -7.04 10.45
CA LEU A 137 -17.71 -7.75 9.32
C LEU A 137 -18.01 -9.25 9.41
N GLY A 138 -17.76 -9.96 8.31
CA GLY A 138 -17.88 -11.41 8.21
C GLY A 138 -19.32 -11.89 8.11
N ALA A 139 -19.63 -13.02 8.76
CA ALA A 139 -20.93 -13.70 8.63
C ALA A 139 -22.13 -12.80 9.00
N ALA A 140 -21.95 -11.84 9.91
CA ALA A 140 -23.01 -10.91 10.31
C ALA A 140 -23.44 -9.96 9.18
N SER A 141 -22.62 -9.81 8.14
CA SER A 141 -22.83 -8.91 7.01
C SER A 141 -22.53 -9.59 5.68
N GLY A 142 -22.96 -10.86 5.52
CA GLY A 142 -22.85 -11.57 4.25
C GLY A 142 -21.42 -11.82 3.74
N GLY A 143 -20.43 -11.90 4.66
CA GLY A 143 -19.02 -12.08 4.32
C GLY A 143 -18.26 -10.78 4.01
N LEU A 144 -18.80 -9.63 4.41
CA LEU A 144 -18.14 -8.34 4.25
C LEU A 144 -16.77 -8.31 4.93
N THR A 145 -15.75 -7.93 4.18
CA THR A 145 -14.35 -7.84 4.60
C THR A 145 -13.86 -6.42 4.32
N ASP A 146 -13.17 -5.80 5.28
CA ASP A 146 -12.52 -4.50 5.10
C ASP A 146 -11.00 -4.69 4.99
N VAL A 147 -10.41 -4.18 3.92
CA VAL A 147 -8.95 -3.98 3.85
C VAL A 147 -8.68 -2.53 4.23
N ASP A 148 -8.24 -2.30 5.47
CA ASP A 148 -7.91 -0.98 6.03
C ASP A 148 -6.43 -0.66 5.79
N LEU A 149 -6.14 0.53 5.30
CA LEU A 149 -4.84 0.99 4.83
C LEU A 149 -4.37 2.15 5.71
N ASP A 150 -3.39 1.90 6.56
CA ASP A 150 -2.99 2.82 7.63
C ASP A 150 -1.86 3.78 7.24
N CYS A 151 -1.25 3.59 6.06
CA CYS A 151 -0.18 4.46 5.59
C CYS A 151 -0.30 4.85 4.11
N PRO A 152 0.30 5.99 3.69
CA PRO A 152 0.28 6.43 2.29
C PRO A 152 0.84 5.39 1.32
N GLU A 153 1.90 4.67 1.72
CA GLU A 153 2.50 3.64 0.87
C GLU A 153 1.54 2.47 0.63
N ALA A 154 0.74 2.08 1.64
CA ALA A 154 -0.27 1.04 1.52
C ALA A 154 -1.46 1.49 0.66
N ILE A 155 -1.91 2.75 0.79
CA ILE A 155 -2.95 3.34 -0.06
C ILE A 155 -2.55 3.27 -1.53
N GLU A 156 -1.32 3.66 -1.84
CA GLU A 156 -0.82 3.69 -3.21
C GLU A 156 -0.59 2.28 -3.78
N ALA A 157 -0.07 1.36 -2.96
CA ALA A 157 0.08 -0.03 -3.33
C ALA A 157 -1.28 -0.69 -3.60
N ALA A 158 -2.28 -0.43 -2.75
CA ALA A 158 -3.62 -0.99 -2.87
C ALA A 158 -4.32 -0.59 -4.17
N HIS A 159 -4.09 0.63 -4.68
CA HIS A 159 -4.67 1.09 -5.94
C HIS A 159 -4.29 0.21 -7.14
N ARG A 160 -3.10 -0.40 -7.10
CA ARG A 160 -2.56 -1.22 -8.18
C ARG A 160 -2.71 -2.71 -7.94
N LEU A 161 -2.59 -3.13 -6.69
CA LEU A 161 -2.42 -4.54 -6.36
C LEU A 161 -3.69 -5.19 -5.84
N LEU A 162 -4.58 -4.47 -5.15
CA LEU A 162 -5.84 -5.07 -4.72
C LEU A 162 -6.83 -5.22 -5.89
N PRO A 163 -7.76 -6.18 -5.82
CA PRO A 163 -8.86 -6.26 -6.77
C PRO A 163 -9.66 -4.96 -6.80
N ARG A 164 -10.17 -4.58 -7.98
CA ARG A 164 -11.05 -3.40 -8.07
C ARG A 164 -12.35 -3.67 -7.31
N THR A 165 -12.82 -2.68 -6.57
CA THR A 165 -14.09 -2.71 -5.85
C THR A 165 -14.78 -1.35 -5.98
N ASN A 166 -16.12 -1.34 -5.95
CA ASN A 166 -16.93 -0.12 -6.03
C ASN A 166 -17.35 0.37 -4.64
N ALA A 167 -16.82 -0.22 -3.58
CA ALA A 167 -17.13 0.10 -2.20
C ALA A 167 -15.85 0.58 -1.49
N MET A 168 -15.61 1.89 -1.49
CA MET A 168 -14.41 2.49 -0.91
C MET A 168 -14.73 3.79 -0.20
N PHE A 169 -14.16 3.98 0.98
CA PHE A 169 -14.36 5.18 1.77
C PHE A 169 -13.09 5.56 2.51
N GLY A 170 -13.09 6.76 3.07
CA GLY A 170 -11.95 7.29 3.80
C GLY A 170 -12.26 8.64 4.40
N ARG A 171 -11.20 9.38 4.70
CA ARG A 171 -11.26 10.76 5.21
C ARG A 171 -10.36 11.66 4.37
N ALA A 172 -10.47 12.97 4.54
CA ALA A 172 -9.71 13.93 3.73
C ALA A 172 -8.18 13.69 3.78
N SER A 173 -7.64 13.37 4.95
CA SER A 173 -6.22 13.05 5.15
C SER A 173 -5.81 11.64 4.70
N ALA A 174 -6.75 10.72 4.51
CA ALA A 174 -6.51 9.32 4.13
C ALA A 174 -7.65 8.82 3.25
N ARG A 175 -7.63 9.26 1.99
CA ARG A 175 -8.62 8.90 0.97
C ARG A 175 -8.45 7.44 0.55
N TYR A 176 -9.56 6.77 0.22
CA TYR A 176 -9.57 5.35 -0.20
C TYR A 176 -8.89 4.39 0.80
N ALA A 177 -8.83 4.76 2.08
CA ALA A 177 -8.15 3.98 3.12
C ALA A 177 -8.88 2.67 3.42
N HIS A 178 -10.21 2.64 3.30
CA HIS A 178 -11.02 1.44 3.45
C HIS A 178 -11.49 0.94 2.10
N ARG A 179 -11.29 -0.35 1.84
CA ARG A 179 -11.72 -1.03 0.62
C ARG A 179 -12.47 -2.28 0.99
N LEU A 180 -13.75 -2.31 0.65
CA LEU A 180 -14.64 -3.39 1.04
C LEU A 180 -14.72 -4.47 -0.04
N TYR A 181 -14.82 -5.72 0.42
CA TYR A 181 -14.99 -6.90 -0.42
C TYR A 181 -16.01 -7.85 0.21
N GLY A 182 -16.73 -8.59 -0.63
CA GLY A 182 -17.37 -9.83 -0.20
C GLY A 182 -16.37 -10.96 -0.33
N SER A 183 -16.07 -11.70 0.74
CA SER A 183 -15.16 -12.84 0.69
C SER A 183 -15.58 -13.95 1.64
N ASP A 184 -15.11 -15.17 1.39
CA ASP A 184 -15.32 -16.33 2.25
C ASP A 184 -14.25 -16.48 3.34
N LEU A 185 -13.48 -15.41 3.61
CA LEU A 185 -12.47 -15.42 4.68
C LEU A 185 -13.04 -15.70 6.06
N TYR A 186 -14.29 -15.29 6.31
CA TYR A 186 -14.96 -15.54 7.59
C TYR A 186 -15.23 -17.04 7.83
N GLU A 187 -15.21 -17.88 6.79
CA GLU A 187 -15.35 -19.33 6.91
C GLU A 187 -13.98 -20.02 7.00
N ARG A 188 -12.96 -19.45 6.34
CA ARG A 188 -11.65 -20.07 6.17
C ARG A 188 -10.62 -19.68 7.24
N GLN A 189 -10.76 -18.50 7.85
CA GLN A 189 -9.81 -17.97 8.83
C GLN A 189 -10.37 -18.05 10.24
N GLN A 190 -9.52 -18.26 11.24
CA GLN A 190 -9.90 -18.27 12.67
C GLN A 190 -9.61 -16.94 13.40
N LYS A 191 -9.10 -15.95 12.65
CA LYS A 191 -8.72 -14.63 13.16
C LYS A 191 -9.77 -13.60 12.73
N ALA A 192 -10.10 -12.68 13.63
CA ALA A 192 -10.96 -11.53 13.31
C ALA A 192 -10.26 -10.54 12.39
N VAL A 193 -8.94 -10.41 12.52
CA VAL A 193 -8.10 -9.48 11.77
C VAL A 193 -6.76 -10.14 11.46
N ILE A 194 -6.26 -9.97 10.24
CA ILE A 194 -4.91 -10.34 9.83
C ILE A 194 -4.09 -9.06 9.66
N ASN A 195 -2.90 -9.09 10.27
CA ASN A 195 -2.10 -7.92 10.49
C ASN A 195 -0.84 -7.88 9.62
N PHE A 196 -0.62 -6.77 8.93
CA PHE A 196 0.59 -6.49 8.16
C PHE A 196 1.31 -5.29 8.77
N ASP A 197 2.26 -5.58 9.63
CA ASP A 197 3.05 -4.59 10.37
C ASP A 197 4.46 -4.46 9.77
N ASP A 198 4.95 -3.22 9.72
CA ASP A 198 6.36 -2.88 9.60
C ASP A 198 7.14 -3.51 10.78
N PRO A 199 8.10 -4.40 10.52
CA PRO A 199 8.76 -5.16 11.56
C PRO A 199 9.89 -4.39 12.27
N ILE A 200 10.21 -3.17 11.80
CA ILE A 200 11.25 -2.32 12.39
C ILE A 200 10.64 -1.28 13.31
N ARG A 201 9.50 -0.70 12.93
CA ARG A 201 8.88 0.39 13.69
C ARG A 201 8.17 -0.12 14.94
N GLU A 202 8.31 0.62 16.04
CA GLU A 202 7.54 0.39 17.27
C GLU A 202 6.20 1.13 17.26
N LYS A 203 6.19 2.37 16.75
CA LYS A 203 5.01 3.22 16.59
C LYS A 203 4.63 3.34 15.12
N ASP A 204 3.34 3.47 14.84
CA ASP A 204 2.80 3.60 13.47
C ASP A 204 3.33 2.50 12.54
N LYS A 205 3.50 1.30 13.10
CA LYS A 205 4.03 0.14 12.41
C LYS A 205 3.02 -0.47 11.44
N ARG A 206 1.73 -0.22 11.66
CA ARG A 206 0.67 -0.77 10.84
C ARG A 206 0.80 -0.27 9.39
N LEU A 207 0.88 -1.19 8.43
CA LEU A 207 0.77 -0.86 7.00
C LEU A 207 -0.67 -1.01 6.54
N LEU A 208 -1.25 -2.18 6.80
CA LEU A 208 -2.65 -2.49 6.52
C LEU A 208 -3.20 -3.61 7.41
N GLU A 209 -4.52 -3.72 7.45
CA GLU A 209 -5.28 -4.78 8.12
C GLU A 209 -6.23 -5.43 7.12
N VAL A 210 -6.38 -6.75 7.20
CA VAL A 210 -7.51 -7.45 6.59
C VAL A 210 -8.47 -7.82 7.72
N ARG A 211 -9.55 -7.07 7.86
CA ARG A 211 -10.57 -7.24 8.89
C ARG A 211 -11.70 -8.13 8.36
N ILE A 212 -11.93 -9.23 9.07
CA ILE A 212 -12.72 -10.36 8.59
C ILE A 212 -13.96 -10.56 9.45
N GLY A 213 -13.83 -10.54 10.79
CA GLY A 213 -14.93 -10.90 11.70
C GLY A 213 -15.33 -12.38 11.58
N SER A 214 -14.42 -13.28 11.99
CA SER A 214 -14.63 -14.72 11.90
C SER A 214 -15.03 -15.37 13.23
N GLY A 215 -16.01 -16.28 13.16
CA GLY A 215 -16.52 -17.04 14.31
C GLY A 215 -17.04 -16.13 15.43
N ASP A 216 -16.68 -16.45 16.68
CA ASP A 216 -17.04 -15.64 17.86
C ASP A 216 -16.21 -14.34 17.96
N LYS A 217 -15.18 -14.19 17.11
CA LYS A 217 -14.28 -13.04 17.12
C LYS A 217 -14.78 -12.02 16.10
N GLY A 218 -15.73 -11.21 16.54
CA GLY A 218 -16.26 -10.11 15.72
C GLY A 218 -15.19 -9.07 15.38
N ALA A 219 -15.28 -8.52 14.17
CA ALA A 219 -14.58 -7.32 13.74
C ALA A 219 -15.61 -6.29 13.27
N GLN A 220 -15.29 -5.01 13.42
CA GLN A 220 -16.14 -3.92 12.96
C GLN A 220 -15.25 -2.82 12.38
N THR A 221 -15.84 -2.04 11.47
CA THR A 221 -15.24 -0.83 10.93
C THR A 221 -16.23 0.32 11.05
N VAL A 222 -15.73 1.51 11.39
CA VAL A 222 -16.53 2.73 11.44
C VAL A 222 -16.80 3.18 10.00
N PHE A 223 -18.07 3.24 9.63
CA PHE A 223 -18.51 3.51 8.25
C PHE A 223 -19.04 4.95 8.10
N PRO A 224 -19.18 5.46 6.88
CA PRO A 224 -19.91 6.70 6.63
C PRO A 224 -21.33 6.69 7.26
N PRO A 225 -21.91 7.85 7.62
CA PRO A 225 -21.34 9.19 7.64
C PRO A 225 -20.72 9.54 9.01
N SER A 226 -19.88 8.65 9.57
CA SER A 226 -19.24 8.85 10.88
C SER A 226 -18.15 9.92 10.88
N THR A 227 -17.67 10.27 12.08
CA THR A 227 -16.51 11.16 12.29
C THR A 227 -15.34 10.41 12.90
N HIS A 228 -14.16 10.53 12.28
CA HIS A 228 -12.90 9.96 12.76
C HIS A 228 -12.45 10.66 14.06
N GLU A 229 -11.57 10.02 14.84
CA GLU A 229 -11.04 10.61 16.08
C GLU A 229 -10.23 11.91 15.86
N SER A 230 -9.75 12.13 14.63
CA SER A 230 -9.13 13.41 14.22
C SER A 230 -10.15 14.54 14.02
N GLY A 231 -11.46 14.25 14.08
CA GLY A 231 -12.53 15.19 13.75
C GLY A 231 -12.90 15.23 12.27
N GLU A 232 -12.18 14.51 11.41
CA GLU A 232 -12.48 14.45 9.98
C GLU A 232 -13.69 13.55 9.69
N ALA A 233 -14.56 13.98 8.77
CA ALA A 233 -15.66 13.17 8.29
C ALA A 233 -15.17 11.94 7.52
N ILE A 234 -15.78 10.80 7.81
CA ILE A 234 -15.61 9.55 7.08
C ILE A 234 -16.72 9.49 6.03
N ASN A 235 -16.34 9.54 4.76
CA ASN A 235 -17.28 9.58 3.64
C ASN A 235 -16.92 8.52 2.59
N TRP A 236 -17.95 8.02 1.90
CA TRP A 236 -17.74 7.29 0.66
C TRP A 236 -16.95 8.15 -0.32
N GLU A 237 -16.03 7.52 -1.03
CA GLU A 237 -15.34 8.18 -2.14
C GLU A 237 -16.32 8.37 -3.31
N GLU A 238 -16.09 9.38 -4.14
CA GLU A 238 -16.97 9.71 -5.25
C GLU A 238 -17.17 8.48 -6.17
N GLY A 239 -18.44 8.11 -6.40
CA GLY A 239 -18.79 6.93 -7.19
C GLY A 239 -18.47 5.57 -6.53
N CYS A 240 -18.09 5.56 -5.25
CA CYS A 240 -17.61 4.36 -4.55
C CYS A 240 -18.53 3.91 -3.38
N ASP A 241 -19.83 4.22 -3.43
CA ASP A 241 -20.87 3.65 -2.55
C ASP A 241 -21.64 2.50 -3.25
N GLY A 242 -20.99 1.84 -4.21
CA GLY A 242 -21.54 0.69 -4.92
C GLY A 242 -21.31 -0.62 -4.19
N GLU A 243 -21.68 -1.73 -4.81
CA GLU A 243 -21.49 -3.07 -4.23
C GLU A 243 -20.01 -3.48 -4.11
N PRO A 244 -19.59 -4.10 -2.98
CA PRO A 244 -18.25 -4.66 -2.84
C PRO A 244 -17.99 -5.73 -3.90
N ALA A 245 -16.76 -5.76 -4.43
CA ALA A 245 -16.36 -6.86 -5.29
C ALA A 245 -16.35 -8.19 -4.51
N LYS A 246 -16.90 -9.23 -5.13
CA LYS A 246 -16.82 -10.61 -4.61
C LYS A 246 -15.48 -11.22 -5.02
N VAL A 247 -14.67 -11.63 -4.05
CA VAL A 247 -13.32 -12.15 -4.26
C VAL A 247 -13.11 -13.40 -3.41
N ASP A 248 -12.47 -14.43 -3.97
CA ASP A 248 -12.02 -15.59 -3.19
C ASP A 248 -11.09 -15.13 -2.06
N GLY A 249 -11.30 -15.64 -0.84
CA GLY A 249 -10.58 -15.17 0.33
C GLY A 249 -9.07 -15.39 0.27
N ALA A 250 -8.62 -16.51 -0.32
CA ALA A 250 -7.18 -16.78 -0.46
C ALA A 250 -6.54 -15.81 -1.46
N GLU A 251 -7.24 -15.48 -2.55
CA GLU A 251 -6.80 -14.43 -3.47
C GLU A 251 -6.75 -13.07 -2.78
N LEU A 252 -7.77 -12.68 -2.01
CA LEU A 252 -7.80 -11.40 -1.30
C LEU A 252 -6.62 -11.26 -0.32
N LEU A 253 -6.33 -12.29 0.47
CA LEU A 253 -5.18 -12.28 1.39
C LEU A 253 -3.84 -12.21 0.66
N LYS A 254 -3.69 -12.97 -0.43
CA LYS A 254 -2.49 -12.92 -1.26
C LYS A 254 -2.26 -11.51 -1.81
N ARG A 255 -3.31 -10.86 -2.32
CA ARG A 255 -3.28 -9.49 -2.84
C ARG A 255 -2.97 -8.46 -1.74
N ALA A 256 -3.52 -8.63 -0.54
CA ALA A 256 -3.19 -7.80 0.61
C ALA A 256 -1.72 -7.95 1.02
N GLY A 257 -1.19 -9.18 1.03
CA GLY A 257 0.24 -9.44 1.27
C GLY A 257 1.14 -8.79 0.23
N TRP A 258 0.74 -8.81 -1.05
CA TRP A 258 1.47 -8.10 -2.10
C TRP A 258 1.46 -6.58 -1.91
N ALA A 259 0.32 -6.00 -1.54
CA ALA A 259 0.21 -4.57 -1.24
C ALA A 259 1.09 -4.18 -0.04
N ALA A 260 1.06 -4.97 1.03
CA ALA A 260 1.92 -4.75 2.21
C ALA A 260 3.41 -4.86 1.88
N ALA A 261 3.80 -5.85 1.08
CA ALA A 261 5.19 -6.03 0.64
C ALA A 261 5.68 -4.85 -0.20
N ALA A 262 4.86 -4.38 -1.16
CA ALA A 262 5.20 -3.22 -1.99
C ALA A 262 5.32 -1.95 -1.14
N ALA A 263 4.39 -1.73 -0.20
CA ALA A 263 4.40 -0.60 0.71
C ALA A 263 5.66 -0.59 1.61
N LEU A 264 6.04 -1.75 2.16
CA LEU A 264 7.21 -1.88 3.03
C LEU A 264 8.52 -1.67 2.25
N LEU A 265 8.62 -2.24 1.04
CA LEU A 265 9.79 -2.02 0.17
C LEU A 265 9.89 -0.55 -0.25
N ALA A 266 8.77 0.11 -0.59
CA ALA A 266 8.76 1.53 -0.94
C ALA A 266 9.26 2.40 0.23
N ARG A 267 8.80 2.11 1.45
CA ARG A 267 9.18 2.82 2.67
C ARG A 267 10.68 2.77 2.96
N TYR A 268 11.32 1.65 2.65
CA TYR A 268 12.74 1.44 2.92
C TYR A 268 13.61 1.43 1.65
N TYR A 269 13.08 1.91 0.53
CA TYR A 269 13.81 1.85 -0.74
C TYR A 269 15.11 2.66 -0.65
N PRO A 270 16.28 2.04 -0.91
CA PRO A 270 17.56 2.70 -0.66
C PRO A 270 17.85 3.81 -1.67
N HIS A 271 18.41 4.93 -1.17
CA HIS A 271 18.74 6.09 -1.99
C HIS A 271 19.99 5.90 -2.87
N GLU A 272 21.02 5.20 -2.37
CA GLU A 272 22.34 5.08 -3.02
C GLU A 272 22.61 3.70 -3.65
N SER A 273 21.95 2.63 -3.16
CA SER A 273 22.16 1.24 -3.59
C SER A 273 21.04 0.69 -4.50
N GLY A 274 20.44 1.56 -5.32
CA GLY A 274 19.26 1.22 -6.14
C GLY A 274 19.45 0.05 -7.11
N ALA A 275 20.64 -0.14 -7.69
CA ALA A 275 20.89 -1.25 -8.62
C ALA A 275 20.90 -2.63 -7.92
N SER A 276 21.54 -2.73 -6.76
CA SER A 276 21.56 -3.97 -5.95
C SER A 276 20.15 -4.28 -5.41
N ALA A 277 19.47 -3.26 -4.89
CA ALA A 277 18.09 -3.38 -4.44
C ALA A 277 17.15 -3.85 -5.57
N ASN A 278 17.30 -3.29 -6.77
CA ASN A 278 16.53 -3.71 -7.94
C ASN A 278 16.80 -5.16 -8.33
N ALA A 279 18.05 -5.64 -8.26
CA ALA A 279 18.38 -7.04 -8.53
C ALA A 279 17.74 -8.00 -7.51
N GLY A 280 17.77 -7.66 -6.22
CA GLY A 280 17.09 -8.42 -5.17
C GLY A 280 15.58 -8.44 -5.32
N ILE A 281 14.95 -7.27 -5.53
CA ILE A 281 13.50 -7.16 -5.76
C ILE A 281 13.09 -7.94 -7.00
N ALA A 282 13.81 -7.79 -8.12
CA ALA A 282 13.53 -8.48 -9.36
C ALA A 282 13.61 -10.01 -9.20
N SER A 283 14.63 -10.50 -8.51
CA SER A 283 14.81 -11.93 -8.24
C SER A 283 13.69 -12.48 -7.36
N LEU A 284 13.27 -11.73 -6.34
CA LEU A 284 12.15 -12.07 -5.47
C LEU A 284 10.82 -12.13 -6.26
N LEU A 285 10.54 -11.11 -7.08
CA LEU A 285 9.31 -11.05 -7.86
C LEU A 285 9.25 -12.08 -8.98
N ALA A 286 10.39 -12.45 -9.57
CA ALA A 286 10.44 -13.58 -10.51
C ALA A 286 9.99 -14.88 -9.81
N GLN A 287 10.38 -15.08 -8.55
CA GLN A 287 10.06 -16.29 -7.78
C GLN A 287 8.62 -16.34 -7.25
N SER A 288 7.92 -15.20 -7.12
CA SER A 288 6.58 -15.12 -6.53
C SER A 288 5.44 -15.75 -7.34
N GLY A 289 5.70 -16.13 -8.60
CA GLY A 289 4.69 -16.68 -9.51
C GLY A 289 3.71 -15.65 -10.06
N MET A 290 3.98 -14.36 -9.87
CA MET A 290 3.21 -13.27 -10.48
C MET A 290 3.32 -13.28 -12.00
N THR A 291 2.23 -12.88 -12.68
CA THR A 291 2.25 -12.64 -14.12
C THR A 291 3.02 -11.36 -14.44
N LYS A 292 3.52 -11.22 -15.68
CA LYS A 292 4.22 -9.99 -16.13
C LYS A 292 3.45 -8.70 -15.82
N ASN A 293 2.13 -8.72 -15.99
CA ASN A 293 1.28 -7.57 -15.71
C ASN A 293 1.24 -7.23 -14.21
N ILE A 294 1.11 -8.25 -13.34
CA ILE A 294 1.12 -8.03 -11.89
C ILE A 294 2.48 -7.54 -11.42
N THR A 295 3.58 -8.09 -11.94
CA THR A 295 4.93 -7.64 -11.57
C THR A 295 5.18 -6.18 -11.96
N LYS A 296 4.65 -5.75 -13.11
CA LYS A 296 4.67 -4.33 -13.52
C LYS A 296 3.88 -3.46 -12.55
N LEU A 297 2.66 -3.87 -12.18
CA LEU A 297 1.83 -3.14 -11.20
C LEU A 297 2.51 -3.07 -9.84
N PHE A 298 3.20 -4.13 -9.43
CA PHE A 298 3.98 -4.15 -8.19
C PHE A 298 5.14 -3.14 -8.23
N ALA A 299 5.90 -3.10 -9.33
CA ALA A 299 6.98 -2.13 -9.50
C ALA A 299 6.45 -0.68 -9.45
N GLN A 300 5.27 -0.42 -10.02
CA GLN A 300 4.62 0.89 -9.99
C GLN A 300 4.01 1.26 -8.63
N ALA A 301 3.71 0.27 -7.79
CA ALA A 301 3.30 0.47 -6.40
C ALA A 301 4.51 0.81 -5.51
N LEU A 302 5.66 0.21 -5.80
CA LEU A 302 6.90 0.39 -5.06
C LEU A 302 7.60 1.72 -5.41
N ILE A 303 7.73 2.01 -6.71
CA ILE A 303 8.37 3.22 -7.23
C ILE A 303 7.32 4.09 -7.91
N SER A 304 7.18 5.33 -7.44
CA SER A 304 6.27 6.30 -8.05
C SER A 304 6.52 6.43 -9.56
N PRO A 305 5.47 6.42 -10.40
CA PRO A 305 5.59 6.66 -11.84
C PRO A 305 6.25 7.99 -12.22
N SER A 306 6.29 8.97 -11.31
CA SER A 306 7.04 10.21 -11.52
C SER A 306 8.56 10.01 -11.52
N SER A 307 9.06 8.94 -10.89
CA SER A 307 10.47 8.55 -10.89
C SER A 307 10.78 7.61 -12.07
N LYS A 308 10.57 8.10 -13.30
CA LYS A 308 10.61 7.30 -14.55
C LYS A 308 11.86 6.44 -14.68
N ASP A 309 13.04 6.99 -14.40
CA ASP A 309 14.31 6.28 -14.57
C ASP A 309 14.48 5.14 -13.56
N LYS A 310 14.08 5.38 -12.30
CA LYS A 310 14.10 4.36 -11.26
C LYS A 310 13.13 3.22 -11.58
N LEU A 311 11.93 3.56 -12.04
CA LEU A 311 10.91 2.58 -12.43
C LEU A 311 11.37 1.78 -13.66
N ALA A 312 11.92 2.44 -14.69
CA ALA A 312 12.45 1.78 -15.88
C ALA A 312 13.60 0.83 -15.54
N SER A 313 14.49 1.24 -14.64
CA SER A 313 15.58 0.40 -14.13
C SER A 313 15.04 -0.86 -13.42
N LEU A 314 14.07 -0.71 -12.52
CA LEU A 314 13.46 -1.85 -11.82
C LEU A 314 12.73 -2.79 -12.80
N LEU A 315 11.97 -2.25 -13.75
CA LEU A 315 11.27 -3.05 -14.76
C LEU A 315 12.24 -3.85 -15.63
N SER A 316 13.36 -3.25 -16.05
CA SER A 316 14.41 -3.94 -16.80
C SER A 316 15.02 -5.09 -15.97
N ALA A 317 15.33 -4.83 -14.70
CA ALA A 317 15.84 -5.87 -13.80
C ALA A 317 14.84 -7.04 -13.64
N ILE A 318 13.54 -6.74 -13.53
CA ILE A 318 12.47 -7.75 -13.47
C ILE A 318 12.45 -8.61 -14.74
N GLU A 319 12.50 -8.00 -15.93
CA GLU A 319 12.48 -8.74 -17.19
C GLU A 319 13.68 -9.70 -17.30
N VAL A 320 14.86 -9.24 -16.89
CA VAL A 320 16.07 -10.07 -16.83
C VAL A 320 15.92 -11.23 -15.84
N ALA A 321 15.40 -10.97 -14.64
CA ALA A 321 15.22 -11.99 -13.60
C ALA A 321 14.16 -13.04 -13.96
N VAL A 322 13.06 -12.63 -14.58
CA VAL A 322 12.03 -13.56 -15.09
C VAL A 322 12.61 -14.44 -16.19
N ALA A 323 13.32 -13.87 -17.17
CA ALA A 323 13.94 -14.65 -18.23
C ALA A 323 15.00 -15.64 -17.69
N ALA A 324 15.76 -15.25 -16.66
CA ALA A 324 16.70 -16.13 -15.97
C ALA A 324 15.98 -17.31 -15.29
N LYS A 325 14.91 -17.03 -14.54
CA LYS A 325 14.08 -18.06 -13.89
C LYS A 325 13.49 -19.03 -14.90
N ASP A 326 12.98 -18.53 -16.04
CA ASP A 326 12.40 -19.37 -17.10
C ASP A 326 13.43 -20.33 -17.72
N ARG A 327 14.73 -19.97 -17.67
CA ARG A 327 15.86 -20.85 -18.05
C ARG A 327 16.33 -21.78 -16.93
N GLY A 328 15.70 -21.74 -15.74
CA GLY A 328 16.12 -22.51 -14.57
C GLY A 328 17.37 -21.98 -13.88
N GLU A 329 17.76 -20.72 -14.13
CA GLU A 329 18.90 -20.10 -13.46
C GLU A 329 18.57 -19.77 -12.01
N ALA A 330 19.59 -19.79 -11.16
CA ALA A 330 19.48 -19.35 -9.77
C ALA A 330 19.12 -17.84 -9.67
N PRO A 331 18.45 -17.42 -8.59
CA PRO A 331 18.21 -16.00 -8.31
C PRO A 331 19.50 -15.18 -8.33
N ARG A 332 19.44 -13.96 -8.84
CA ARG A 332 20.63 -13.09 -9.02
C ARG A 332 20.94 -12.20 -7.82
N GLY A 333 20.15 -12.29 -6.75
CA GLY A 333 20.32 -11.56 -5.50
C GLY A 333 19.14 -11.77 -4.55
N ASP A 334 19.28 -11.30 -3.31
CA ASP A 334 18.24 -11.32 -2.30
C ASP A 334 17.95 -9.89 -1.82
N ILE A 335 16.71 -9.60 -1.40
CA ILE A 335 16.41 -8.25 -0.89
C ILE A 335 17.16 -7.96 0.42
N ALA A 336 17.56 -8.98 1.20
CA ALA A 336 18.36 -8.77 2.41
C ALA A 336 19.78 -8.23 2.13
N ASP A 337 20.25 -8.25 0.88
CA ASP A 337 21.52 -7.62 0.50
C ASP A 337 21.45 -6.09 0.56
N SER A 338 20.24 -5.51 0.53
CA SER A 338 20.00 -4.06 0.48
C SER A 338 18.97 -3.55 1.50
N TYR A 339 18.22 -4.44 2.14
CA TYR A 339 17.22 -4.12 3.15
C TYR A 339 17.59 -4.76 4.49
N ASP A 340 17.03 -4.23 5.58
CA ASP A 340 17.10 -4.87 6.89
C ASP A 340 16.53 -6.31 6.83
N THR A 341 17.14 -7.23 7.58
CA THR A 341 16.78 -8.65 7.54
C THR A 341 15.34 -8.90 7.99
N LYS A 342 14.81 -8.11 8.94
CA LYS A 342 13.41 -8.22 9.36
C LYS A 342 12.45 -7.79 8.27
N VAL A 343 12.80 -6.75 7.50
CA VAL A 343 12.03 -6.32 6.32
C VAL A 343 12.05 -7.41 5.26
N ALA A 344 13.24 -7.97 4.98
CA ALA A 344 13.38 -9.05 4.01
C ALA A 344 12.52 -10.27 4.39
N ASP A 345 12.59 -10.72 5.64
CA ASP A 345 11.83 -11.87 6.13
C ASP A 345 10.31 -11.63 6.07
N ALA A 346 9.84 -10.44 6.45
CA ALA A 346 8.42 -10.08 6.36
C ALA A 346 7.93 -10.08 4.90
N VAL A 347 8.69 -9.47 3.98
CA VAL A 347 8.34 -9.41 2.55
C VAL A 347 8.31 -10.82 1.93
N HIS A 348 9.30 -11.66 2.21
CA HIS A 348 9.32 -13.04 1.75
C HIS A 348 8.09 -13.82 2.23
N ALA A 349 7.73 -13.67 3.51
CA ALA A 349 6.55 -14.31 4.08
C ALA A 349 5.26 -13.84 3.40
N TRP A 350 5.09 -12.53 3.18
CA TRP A 350 3.88 -11.97 2.56
C TRP A 350 3.75 -12.28 1.07
N LEU A 351 4.86 -12.48 0.36
CA LEU A 351 4.85 -12.93 -1.04
C LEU A 351 4.75 -14.45 -1.20
N GLY A 352 4.89 -15.22 -0.12
CA GLY A 352 4.91 -16.68 -0.16
C GLY A 352 6.15 -17.27 -0.83
N VAL A 353 7.27 -16.53 -0.83
CA VAL A 353 8.54 -16.95 -1.45
C VAL A 353 9.51 -17.39 -0.37
N LYS A 354 9.93 -18.66 -0.41
CA LYS A 354 10.95 -19.18 0.52
C LYS A 354 12.29 -18.50 0.26
N ARG A 355 12.95 -18.04 1.33
CA ARG A 355 14.31 -17.52 1.29
C ARG A 355 15.30 -18.68 1.23
N SER A 356 16.35 -18.58 0.41
CA SER A 356 17.34 -19.66 0.31
C SER A 356 18.18 -19.75 1.60
N GLU A 357 18.53 -20.96 2.05
CA GLU A 357 19.35 -21.16 3.25
C GLU A 357 20.72 -20.46 3.13
N THR A 358 21.28 -20.41 1.93
CA THR A 358 22.54 -19.72 1.61
C THR A 358 22.48 -18.22 1.87
N SER A 359 21.34 -17.57 1.58
CA SER A 359 21.12 -16.13 1.83
C SER A 359 20.84 -15.78 3.30
N ARG A 360 20.49 -16.76 4.14
CA ARG A 360 20.23 -16.55 5.57
C ARG A 360 21.52 -16.56 6.38
N ALA A 361 22.43 -17.48 6.03
CA ALA A 361 23.74 -17.63 6.66
C ALA A 361 24.68 -16.43 6.44
N THR A 362 24.56 -15.73 5.31
CA THR A 362 25.37 -14.52 5.02
C THR A 362 24.93 -13.30 5.82
N THR A 363 23.66 -13.22 6.24
CA THR A 363 23.11 -12.07 6.97
C THR A 363 23.14 -12.20 8.49
N ASP A 364 23.15 -13.44 9.02
CA ASP A 364 23.27 -13.70 10.46
C ASP A 364 24.73 -13.70 10.96
N ALA A 365 25.70 -13.59 10.05
CA ALA A 365 27.09 -13.34 10.41
C ALA A 365 27.22 -11.89 10.92
N PRO A 366 27.74 -11.65 12.14
CA PRO A 366 27.92 -10.29 12.65
C PRO A 366 28.79 -9.50 11.67
N SER A 367 28.29 -8.33 11.23
CA SER A 367 28.94 -7.48 10.24
C SER A 367 30.26 -6.88 10.75
N LYS A 368 31.31 -7.69 10.89
CA LYS A 368 32.70 -7.22 11.07
C LYS A 368 33.33 -6.99 9.70
N ALA A 369 32.77 -6.11 8.89
CA ALA A 369 33.36 -5.77 7.60
C ALA A 369 33.03 -4.35 7.11
N LYS A 370 32.97 -3.35 7.99
CA LYS A 370 33.13 -1.93 7.61
C LYS A 370 33.80 -1.14 8.74
N SER A 371 35.09 -1.39 8.99
CA SER A 371 35.99 -0.45 9.72
C SER A 371 37.45 -0.92 9.69
N SER A 372 38.05 -1.04 8.51
CA SER A 372 39.52 -1.25 8.43
C SER A 372 40.24 -0.39 7.40
N ARG A 373 39.55 0.58 6.77
CA ARG A 373 40.19 1.52 5.83
C ARG A 373 40.35 2.96 6.32
N ALA A 374 40.14 3.21 7.61
CA ALA A 374 40.36 4.53 8.23
C ALA A 374 41.32 4.53 9.43
N LYS A 375 42.14 3.48 9.60
CA LYS A 375 43.15 3.40 10.67
C LYS A 375 44.57 3.07 10.19
N ALA A 376 44.86 3.26 8.90
CA ALA A 376 46.20 3.11 8.36
C ALA A 376 46.92 4.44 8.07
N ASP A 377 46.24 5.60 8.15
CA ASP A 377 46.82 6.93 7.82
C ASP A 377 46.89 7.91 9.01
N MET A 378 46.89 7.42 10.26
CA MET A 378 47.02 8.29 11.45
C MET A 378 48.14 7.87 12.41
N LEU A 379 49.17 7.19 11.90
CA LEU A 379 50.39 6.84 12.64
C LEU A 379 51.62 6.92 11.73
N ARG A 380 51.83 8.08 11.12
CA ARG A 380 53.13 8.50 10.56
C ARG A 380 53.28 10.01 10.68
N GLU A 381 53.59 10.49 11.88
CA GLU A 381 54.40 11.69 12.06
C GLU A 381 54.80 11.81 13.53
N SER A 382 55.98 11.26 13.85
CA SER A 382 56.84 11.71 14.97
C SER A 382 58.10 10.84 14.97
N THR A 383 59.04 11.18 14.10
CA THR A 383 60.43 10.72 14.24
C THR A 383 61.28 11.94 14.58
N PRO A 384 62.05 11.94 15.69
CA PRO A 384 62.94 13.03 16.03
C PRO A 384 64.20 13.01 15.15
N LEU A 385 64.69 14.20 14.79
CA LEU A 385 65.93 14.40 14.04
C LEU A 385 67.17 13.98 14.85
N PRO A 386 68.16 13.30 14.27
CA PRO A 386 69.46 13.08 14.89
C PRO A 386 70.37 14.30 14.70
N ILE A 387 70.97 14.74 15.81
CA ILE A 387 72.03 15.76 15.84
C ILE A 387 73.30 15.15 15.22
N ARG A 388 73.89 15.87 14.27
CA ARG A 388 75.16 15.52 13.62
C ARG A 388 76.33 16.05 14.44
N ASP A 389 77.19 15.15 14.90
CA ASP A 389 78.54 15.45 15.35
C ASP A 389 79.45 15.79 14.15
N GLY A 390 80.16 16.91 14.24
CA GLY A 390 81.22 17.32 13.33
C GLY A 390 82.27 18.08 14.14
N GLY A 391 83.43 17.46 14.34
CA GLY A 391 84.43 17.89 15.31
C GLY A 391 85.45 18.94 14.85
N GLY A 392 86.14 19.47 15.86
CA GLY A 392 87.51 20.01 15.82
C GLY A 392 87.65 21.43 16.40
N PRO A 393 88.82 21.83 16.96
CA PRO A 393 89.92 21.05 17.56
C PRO A 393 90.30 21.66 18.98
N PRO A 394 91.54 21.59 19.53
CA PRO A 394 91.77 21.00 20.87
C PRO A 394 92.35 21.98 21.95
N ILE A 395 92.92 21.38 23.01
CA ILE A 395 93.95 21.86 23.99
C ILE A 395 93.38 22.47 25.31
N PRO A 396 94.09 22.47 26.47
CA PRO A 396 94.20 21.37 27.46
C PRO A 396 93.98 21.84 28.93
N SER A 397 94.20 20.93 29.89
CA SER A 397 94.53 21.14 31.32
C SER A 397 93.51 21.92 32.17
N GLY A 398 93.01 21.44 33.30
CA GLY A 398 93.67 20.68 34.36
C GLY A 398 93.34 21.39 35.68
N GLU A 399 93.17 20.59 36.74
CA GLU A 399 92.97 21.03 38.15
C GLU A 399 91.62 21.71 38.46
N LYS A 400 90.99 21.58 39.63
CA LYS A 400 91.12 20.74 40.82
C LYS A 400 89.78 20.97 41.57
N ILE A 401 89.23 19.89 42.12
CA ILE A 401 88.76 19.74 43.51
C ILE A 401 88.23 21.02 44.21
N PHE A 402 86.96 21.03 44.66
CA PHE A 402 86.59 20.89 46.08
C PHE A 402 85.10 21.13 46.37
N HIS A 403 84.59 20.22 47.20
CA HIS A 403 83.48 20.25 48.16
C HIS A 403 82.03 20.41 47.70
#